data_AF-A0A6N6LAP3-F1
#
_entry.id   AF-A0A6N6LAP3-F1
#
_cell.length_a   1.000
_cell.length_b   1.000
_cell.length_c   1.000
_cell.angle_alpha   90.00
_cell.angle_beta   90.00
_cell.angle_gamma   90.00
#
_symmetry.space_group_name_H-M   'P 1'
#
loop_
_entity.id
_entity.type
_entity.pdbx_description
1 polymer ?
#
loop_
_entity_poly.entity_id
_entity_poly.type
_entity_poly.pdbx_seq_one_letter_code
_entity_poly.pdbx_strand_id
1 'polypeptide(L)'
;MKSYGRMLLLAVALAVGPAHAQEAGSVTGDKATDMAVDLVVVRPLGLVGAVVGTVGFVLALPFTVPSGSVGETAEAWIGEPLEYTFNRPLGNFDQCGADRHPCGN
;
A
#
# COMPACT_ATOMS: atom_id res chain seq x y z
N MET A 1 21.31 50.05 -20.71
CA MET A 1 21.13 49.37 -19.41
C MET A 1 19.65 49.40 -19.00
N LYS A 2 18.75 48.68 -19.68
CA LYS A 2 17.30 48.75 -19.37
C LYS A 2 16.46 47.54 -19.84
N SER A 3 17.06 46.35 -19.91
CA SER A 3 16.33 45.15 -20.39
C SER A 3 16.42 43.92 -19.48
N TYR A 4 17.29 43.92 -18.45
CA TYR A 4 17.47 42.75 -17.57
C TYR A 4 16.45 42.68 -16.42
N GLY A 5 15.85 43.81 -16.02
CA GLY A 5 14.90 43.85 -14.91
C GLY A 5 13.57 43.15 -15.19
N ARG A 6 13.13 43.09 -16.45
CA ARG A 6 11.90 42.40 -16.84
C ARG A 6 12.09 40.89 -17.00
N MET A 7 13.29 40.46 -17.35
CA MET A 7 13.59 39.04 -17.55
C MET A 7 13.76 38.32 -16.21
N LEU A 8 14.27 39.01 -15.17
CA LEU A 8 14.39 38.44 -13.83
C LEU A 8 13.04 38.30 -13.11
N LEU A 9 12.05 39.15 -13.43
CA LEU A 9 10.71 39.11 -12.82
C LEU A 9 9.82 37.99 -13.38
N LEU A 10 10.06 37.53 -14.61
CA LEU A 10 9.31 36.40 -15.19
C LEU A 10 9.78 35.03 -14.67
N ALA A 11 11.03 34.91 -14.22
CA ALA A 11 11.58 33.64 -13.71
C ALA A 11 11.07 33.27 -12.31
N VAL A 12 10.71 34.27 -11.49
CA VAL A 12 10.23 34.05 -10.11
C VAL A 12 8.75 33.66 -10.06
N ALA A 13 7.96 33.99 -11.09
CA ALA A 13 6.53 33.65 -11.14
C ALA A 13 6.26 32.16 -11.44
N LEU A 14 7.26 31.41 -11.93
CA LEU A 14 7.13 29.98 -12.24
C LEU A 14 7.44 29.05 -11.05
N ALA A 15 7.85 29.59 -9.90
CA ALA A 15 8.20 28.80 -8.71
C ALA A 15 7.04 28.61 -7.73
N VAL A 16 5.90 29.27 -7.94
CA VAL A 16 4.66 29.07 -7.18
C VAL A 16 3.71 28.20 -7.99
N GLY A 17 4.09 26.92 -8.16
CA GLY A 17 3.14 25.88 -8.53
C GLY A 17 2.10 25.72 -7.41
N PRO A 18 0.87 25.26 -7.72
CA PRO A 18 -0.12 24.97 -6.70
C PRO A 18 0.49 24.01 -5.69
N ALA A 19 0.51 24.40 -4.42
CA ALA A 19 0.70 23.48 -3.32
C ALA A 19 -0.52 22.54 -3.36
N HIS A 20 -0.39 21.42 -4.06
CA HIS A 20 -1.31 20.31 -3.90
C HIS A 20 -1.13 19.84 -2.45
N ALA A 21 -2.06 20.23 -1.58
CA ALA A 21 -2.24 19.59 -0.30
C ALA A 21 -2.64 18.15 -0.59
N GLN A 22 -1.65 17.26 -0.72
CA GLN A 22 -1.88 15.83 -0.75
C GLN A 22 -2.42 15.48 0.63
N GLU A 23 -3.73 15.21 0.73
CA GLU A 23 -4.29 14.58 1.91
C GLU A 23 -3.50 13.30 2.13
N ALA A 24 -2.74 13.26 3.23
CA ALA A 24 -1.98 12.09 3.62
C ALA A 24 -2.92 10.88 3.63
N GLY A 25 -2.76 10.00 2.64
CA GLY A 25 -3.51 8.75 2.52
C GLY A 25 -4.74 8.76 1.61
N SER A 26 -4.89 9.71 0.67
CA SER A 26 -5.82 9.49 -0.46
C SER A 26 -5.02 9.16 -1.73
N VAL A 27 -5.23 8.00 -2.32
CA VAL A 27 -4.53 7.56 -3.54
C VAL A 27 -5.15 8.22 -4.78
N THR A 28 -6.48 8.36 -4.81
CA THR A 28 -7.21 8.99 -5.91
C THR A 28 -7.52 10.48 -5.70
N GLY A 29 -7.23 11.01 -4.51
CA GLY A 29 -7.61 12.38 -4.10
C GLY A 29 -9.01 12.48 -3.48
N ASP A 30 -9.78 11.39 -3.48
CA ASP A 30 -11.06 11.27 -2.79
C ASP A 30 -11.12 10.00 -1.93
N LYS A 31 -11.34 10.18 -0.62
CA LYS A 31 -11.39 9.08 0.35
C LYS A 31 -12.51 8.08 0.06
N ALA A 32 -13.67 8.55 -0.42
CA ALA A 32 -14.79 7.66 -0.71
C ALA A 32 -14.47 6.73 -1.89
N THR A 33 -13.84 7.27 -2.93
CA THR A 33 -13.34 6.50 -4.07
C THR A 33 -12.29 5.47 -3.63
N ASP A 34 -11.34 5.85 -2.77
CA ASP A 34 -10.32 4.93 -2.26
C ASP A 34 -10.93 3.77 -1.47
N MET A 35 -11.93 4.03 -0.62
CA MET A 35 -12.65 2.98 0.11
C MET A 35 -13.43 2.05 -0.82
N ALA A 36 -14.05 2.58 -1.87
CA ALA A 36 -14.79 1.79 -2.85
C ALA A 36 -13.86 0.89 -3.68
N VAL A 37 -12.73 1.44 -4.15
CA VAL A 37 -11.70 0.67 -4.87
C VAL A 37 -11.10 -0.40 -3.97
N ASP A 38 -10.83 -0.07 -2.70
CA ASP A 38 -10.34 -1.06 -1.74
C ASP A 38 -11.31 -2.25 -1.62
N LEU A 39 -12.60 -1.96 -1.39
CA LEU A 39 -13.61 -3.00 -1.18
C LEU A 39 -13.85 -3.87 -2.43
N VAL A 40 -13.92 -3.26 -3.61
CA VAL A 40 -14.36 -3.93 -4.85
C VAL A 40 -13.19 -4.54 -5.62
N VAL A 41 -11.99 -4.00 -5.48
CA VAL A 41 -10.82 -4.42 -6.27
C VAL A 41 -9.74 -4.99 -5.37
N VAL A 42 -9.26 -4.22 -4.39
CA VAL A 42 -8.04 -4.59 -3.65
C VAL A 42 -8.28 -5.76 -2.71
N ARG A 43 -9.40 -5.80 -1.96
CA ARG A 43 -9.72 -6.92 -1.07
C ARG A 43 -9.95 -8.23 -1.82
N PRO A 44 -10.75 -8.28 -2.92
CA PRO A 44 -10.86 -9.49 -3.71
C PRO A 44 -9.51 -9.98 -4.25
N LEU A 45 -8.64 -9.07 -4.70
CA LEU A 45 -7.28 -9.45 -5.12
C LEU A 45 -6.44 -9.97 -3.95
N GLY A 46 -6.54 -9.35 -2.78
CA GLY A 46 -5.90 -9.83 -1.54
C GLY A 46 -6.36 -11.24 -1.16
N LEU A 47 -7.65 -11.53 -1.27
CA LEU A 47 -8.20 -12.88 -1.05
C LEU A 47 -7.64 -13.91 -2.03
N VAL A 48 -7.57 -13.55 -3.32
CA VAL A 48 -6.95 -14.42 -4.33
C VAL A 48 -5.48 -14.65 -3.98
N GLY A 49 -4.75 -13.61 -3.60
CA GLY A 49 -3.38 -13.70 -3.11
C GLY A 49 -3.23 -14.64 -1.91
N ALA A 50 -4.12 -14.53 -0.92
CA ALA A 50 -4.11 -15.40 0.26
C ALA A 50 -4.39 -16.87 -0.10
N VAL A 51 -5.31 -17.14 -1.03
CA VAL A 51 -5.55 -18.50 -1.53
C VAL A 51 -4.31 -19.04 -2.25
N VAL A 52 -3.68 -18.24 -3.12
CA VAL A 52 -2.46 -18.63 -3.82
C VAL A 52 -1.31 -18.90 -2.84
N GLY A 53 -1.12 -18.02 -1.85
CA GLY A 53 -0.11 -18.19 -0.80
C GLY A 53 -0.34 -19.46 0.02
N THR A 54 -1.60 -19.75 0.37
CA THR A 54 -1.98 -20.98 1.08
C THR A 54 -1.68 -22.23 0.25
N VAL A 55 -2.04 -22.25 -1.04
CA VAL A 55 -1.73 -23.36 -1.95
C VAL A 55 -0.21 -23.54 -2.08
N GLY A 56 0.52 -22.43 -2.26
CA GLY A 56 1.97 -22.42 -2.31
C GLY A 56 2.61 -22.98 -1.03
N PHE A 57 2.08 -22.62 0.14
CA PHE A 57 2.56 -23.11 1.44
C PHE A 57 2.41 -24.63 1.55
N VAL A 58 1.27 -25.19 1.13
CA VAL A 58 1.06 -26.65 1.10
C VAL A 58 2.10 -27.34 0.21
N LEU A 59 2.41 -26.76 -0.95
CA LEU A 59 3.46 -27.26 -1.85
C LEU A 59 4.87 -27.09 -1.27
N ALA A 60 5.09 -26.10 -0.40
CA ALA A 60 6.36 -25.83 0.25
C ALA A 60 6.64 -26.75 1.46
N LEU A 61 5.63 -27.35 2.08
CA LEU A 61 5.76 -28.28 3.21
C LEU A 61 6.87 -29.33 3.10
N PRO A 62 7.05 -30.07 1.98
CA PRO A 62 8.14 -31.04 1.87
C PRO A 62 9.54 -30.43 2.00
N PHE A 63 9.69 -29.12 1.82
CA PHE A 63 10.95 -28.38 1.99
C PHE A 63 11.04 -27.68 3.34
N THR A 64 9.92 -27.12 3.83
CA THR A 64 9.89 -26.35 5.08
C THR A 64 9.92 -27.23 6.33
N VAL A 65 9.39 -28.46 6.25
CA VAL A 65 9.43 -29.41 7.38
C VAL A 65 10.87 -29.84 7.69
N PRO A 66 11.69 -30.30 6.72
CA PRO A 66 13.08 -30.66 7.00
C PRO A 66 13.96 -29.47 7.39
N SER A 67 13.70 -28.27 6.86
CA SER A 67 14.44 -27.05 7.21
C SER A 67 14.04 -26.46 8.57
N GLY A 68 12.91 -26.88 9.14
CA GLY A 68 12.35 -26.31 10.36
C GLY A 68 11.72 -24.92 10.19
N SER A 69 11.51 -24.46 8.95
CA SER A 69 11.01 -23.10 8.64
C SER A 69 9.49 -23.04 8.40
N VAL A 70 8.74 -24.04 8.84
CA VAL A 70 7.27 -24.14 8.63
C VAL A 70 6.55 -22.90 9.18
N GLY A 71 6.85 -22.49 10.42
CA GLY A 71 6.18 -21.36 11.06
C GLY A 71 6.45 -20.04 10.36
N GLU A 72 7.71 -19.75 10.05
CA GLU A 72 8.12 -18.54 9.32
C GLU A 72 7.49 -18.48 7.92
N THR A 73 7.45 -19.62 7.22
CA THR A 73 6.82 -19.67 5.89
C THR A 73 5.31 -19.50 5.98
N ALA A 74 4.66 -20.09 7.00
CA ALA A 74 3.23 -19.92 7.22
C ALA A 74 2.87 -18.46 7.54
N GLU A 75 3.66 -17.79 8.37
CA GLU A 75 3.45 -16.37 8.70
C GLU A 75 3.56 -15.52 7.44
N ALA A 76 4.65 -15.64 6.69
CA ALA A 76 4.88 -14.83 5.50
C ALA A 76 3.89 -15.10 4.36
N TRP A 77 3.44 -16.36 4.16
CA TRP A 77 2.61 -16.73 3.00
C TRP A 77 1.11 -16.78 3.30
N ILE A 78 0.73 -16.83 4.58
CA ILE A 78 -0.66 -16.93 5.02
C ILE A 78 -0.99 -15.83 6.01
N GLY A 79 -0.20 -15.66 7.08
CA GLY A 79 -0.41 -14.64 8.11
C GLY A 79 -0.46 -13.22 7.54
N GLU A 80 0.65 -12.73 6.98
CA GLU A 80 0.76 -11.37 6.44
C GLU A 80 -0.27 -11.09 5.32
N PRO A 81 -0.51 -11.98 4.35
CA PRO A 81 -1.54 -11.74 3.32
C PRO A 81 -2.97 -11.65 3.89
N LEU A 82 -3.30 -12.47 4.89
CA LEU A 82 -4.60 -12.41 5.57
C LEU A 82 -4.73 -11.13 6.38
N GLU A 83 -3.68 -10.73 7.09
CA GLU A 83 -3.62 -9.46 7.81
C GLU A 83 -3.88 -8.28 6.86
N TYR A 84 -3.13 -8.22 5.76
CA TYR A 84 -3.27 -7.18 4.73
C TYR A 84 -4.67 -7.13 4.11
N THR A 85 -5.38 -8.25 4.04
CA THR A 85 -6.70 -8.34 3.42
C THR A 85 -7.83 -8.04 4.39
N PHE A 86 -7.75 -8.55 5.62
CA PHE A 86 -8.84 -8.52 6.60
C PHE A 86 -8.63 -7.51 7.73
N ASN A 87 -7.39 -7.29 8.17
CA ASN A 87 -7.07 -6.39 9.28
C ASN A 87 -6.72 -4.97 8.82
N ARG A 88 -6.68 -4.74 7.50
CA ARG A 88 -6.42 -3.42 6.92
C ARG A 88 -7.67 -2.54 6.97
N PRO A 89 -7.60 -1.29 7.48
CA PRO A 89 -8.71 -0.33 7.42
C PRO A 89 -9.10 0.02 5.97
N LEU A 90 -10.39 0.29 5.74
CA LEU A 90 -10.89 0.66 4.41
C LEU A 90 -10.23 1.93 3.88
N GLY A 91 -9.75 1.87 2.64
CA GLY A 91 -9.07 2.98 1.97
C GLY A 91 -7.65 3.27 2.46
N ASN A 92 -7.13 2.48 3.41
CA ASN A 92 -5.70 2.43 3.71
C ASN A 92 -5.06 1.36 2.82
N PHE A 93 -3.80 1.53 2.44
CA PHE A 93 -3.08 0.57 1.59
C PHE A 93 -1.71 0.13 2.15
N ASP A 94 -1.26 0.74 3.25
CA ASP A 94 0.11 0.58 3.77
C ASP A 94 0.15 0.20 5.27
N GLN A 95 -0.96 0.36 5.99
CA GLN A 95 -1.05 0.16 7.45
C GLN A 95 -2.21 -0.76 7.81
N CYS A 96 -1.97 -1.64 8.76
CA CYS A 96 -2.90 -2.63 9.29
C CYS A 96 -3.27 -2.32 10.75
N GLY A 97 -4.33 -2.97 11.24
CA GLY A 97 -4.74 -2.89 12.64
C GLY A 97 -5.47 -1.61 13.02
N ALA A 98 -5.97 -1.59 14.25
CA ALA A 98 -6.65 -0.43 14.84
C ALA A 98 -5.68 0.71 15.16
N ASP A 99 -4.45 0.34 15.55
CA ASP A 99 -3.33 1.19 15.92
C ASP A 99 -2.48 1.66 14.72
N ARG A 100 -2.78 1.19 13.50
CA ARG A 100 -2.20 1.67 12.24
C ARG A 100 -0.69 1.43 12.12
N HIS A 101 -0.24 0.24 12.51
CA HIS A 101 1.12 -0.22 12.29
C HIS A 101 1.33 -0.65 10.82
N PRO A 102 2.57 -0.76 10.32
CA PRO A 102 2.80 -1.30 9.00
C PRO A 102 2.44 -2.80 8.99
N CYS A 103 1.83 -3.26 7.90
CA CYS A 103 1.41 -4.66 7.76
C CYS A 103 2.63 -5.61 7.72
N GLY A 104 2.49 -6.82 8.27
CA GLY A 104 3.56 -7.83 8.30
C GLY A 104 4.73 -7.50 9.25
N ASN A 105 4.43 -6.91 10.41
CA ASN A 105 5.42 -6.62 11.47
C ASN A 105 5.03 -7.24 12.80
#